data_AF-A0A355S1F2-F1
#
_entry.id   AF-A0A355S1F2-F1
#
_cell.length_a   1.000
_cell.length_b   1.000
_cell.length_c   1.000
_cell.angle_alpha   90.00
_cell.angle_beta   90.00
_cell.angle_gamma   90.00
#
_symmetry.space_group_name_H-M   'P 1'
#
loop_
_entity.id
_entity.type
_entity.pdbx_description
1 polymer ?
#
loop_
_entity_poly.entity_id
_entity_poly.type
_entity_poly.pdbx_seq_one_letter_code
_entity_poly.pdbx_strand_id
1 'polypeptide(L)'
;DVFFLTVDGRQEPYSSGISSEEITQMMIDLGAVTALGLDGGGSTTYLSRKPGYDYLQLVNRPSGSYERNVANSWLVVSTVIPDHIFDNAFIEPYDQSYTPGSSIQFSFKGRDRSLSPAEGPSSGLDWKLNDESYGSIDSKGKLVSNGRMGEVQVLLNQGEKTVGSTWVKFVKPDEMHFESSQIVVGKNSQKPLGLKTTYNKRSLNWNPQDIDWQVPKSLGTVDENGVLHVSELPLSGRITAYFKGTNLRAGIDVIVAKEPETIFDFENQSGAWKTSTTQKGEMGSADLISPPEGVSRFGEKSLKIDFDMTKAQKQTTLGVYAGPGKPV
;
A
#
# COMPACT_ATOMS: atom_id res chain seq x y z
N ASP A 1 30.64 -0.84 -4.15
CA ASP A 1 29.26 -1.34 -4.01
C ASP A 1 28.39 -0.84 -5.15
N VAL A 2 27.34 -1.60 -5.47
CA VAL A 2 26.31 -1.22 -6.44
C VAL A 2 24.98 -1.33 -5.71
N PHE A 3 24.15 -0.30 -5.78
CA PHE A 3 22.82 -0.32 -5.20
C PHE A 3 21.79 0.19 -6.20
N PHE A 4 20.56 -0.29 -6.04
CA PHE A 4 19.40 0.19 -6.77
C PHE A 4 18.53 1.00 -5.82
N LEU A 5 18.02 2.13 -6.31
CA LEU A 5 17.04 2.93 -5.61
C LEU A 5 15.75 2.94 -6.42
N THR A 6 14.64 2.63 -5.75
CA THR A 6 13.30 2.72 -6.33
C THR A 6 12.45 3.54 -5.38
N VAL A 7 11.72 4.52 -5.92
CA VAL A 7 10.82 5.38 -5.16
C VAL A 7 9.42 5.21 -5.73
N ASP A 8 8.47 4.81 -4.89
CA ASP A 8 7.06 4.72 -5.29
C ASP A 8 6.53 6.11 -5.62
N GLY A 9 5.81 6.25 -6.74
CA GLY A 9 5.45 7.56 -7.29
C GLY A 9 3.94 7.81 -7.41
N ARG A 10 3.50 9.02 -7.06
CA ARG A 10 2.19 9.63 -7.37
C ARG A 10 0.97 8.76 -7.00
N GLN A 11 0.97 8.28 -5.77
CA GLN A 11 -0.10 7.52 -5.14
C GLN A 11 -0.52 8.17 -3.82
N GLU A 12 -0.98 9.42 -3.86
CA GLU A 12 -1.48 10.10 -2.65
C GLU A 12 -2.64 9.31 -2.00
N PRO A 13 -2.71 9.20 -0.67
CA PRO A 13 -1.83 9.82 0.34
C PRO A 13 -0.55 9.02 0.67
N TYR A 14 -0.31 7.90 0.00
CA TYR A 14 0.83 7.01 0.29
C TYR A 14 2.17 7.57 -0.20
N SER A 15 2.23 8.12 -1.40
CA SER A 15 3.46 8.74 -1.92
C SER A 15 3.17 9.84 -2.96
N SER A 16 3.75 11.02 -2.76
CA SER A 16 3.77 12.09 -3.77
C SER A 16 4.70 11.78 -4.95
N GLY A 17 5.55 10.76 -4.81
CA GLY A 17 6.74 10.58 -5.64
C GLY A 17 7.83 11.58 -5.30
N ILE A 18 8.83 11.66 -6.17
CA ILE A 18 9.99 12.53 -5.95
C ILE A 18 10.47 13.14 -7.28
N SER A 19 11.06 14.33 -7.22
CA SER A 19 11.66 15.00 -8.37
C SER A 19 13.01 14.38 -8.76
N SER A 20 13.46 14.68 -9.98
CA SER A 20 14.77 14.26 -10.48
C SER A 20 15.92 14.84 -9.66
N GLU A 21 15.74 16.06 -9.15
CA GLU A 21 16.70 16.75 -8.31
C GLU A 21 16.83 16.07 -6.94
N GLU A 22 15.70 15.75 -6.31
CA GLU A 22 15.67 15.07 -5.02
C GLU A 22 16.21 13.63 -5.10
N ILE A 23 15.90 12.86 -6.16
CA ILE A 23 16.51 11.53 -6.33
C ILE A 23 18.01 11.62 -6.60
N THR A 24 18.47 12.64 -7.31
CA THR A 24 19.90 12.90 -7.50
C THR A 24 20.58 13.20 -6.16
N GLN A 25 19.97 14.05 -5.33
CA GLN A 25 20.49 14.34 -4.00
C GLN A 25 20.53 13.10 -3.11
N MET A 26 19.48 12.27 -3.12
CA MET A 26 19.49 11.00 -2.38
C MET A 26 20.60 10.06 -2.83
N MET A 27 20.87 9.95 -4.14
CA MET A 27 21.99 9.14 -4.63
C MET A 27 23.33 9.65 -4.10
N ILE A 28 23.53 10.97 -4.05
CA ILE A 28 24.74 11.60 -3.47
C ILE A 28 24.83 11.30 -1.97
N ASP A 29 23.74 11.49 -1.23
CA ASP A 29 23.69 11.28 0.22
C ASP A 29 23.92 9.80 0.60
N LEU A 30 23.49 8.87 -0.26
CA LEU A 30 23.78 7.43 -0.16
C LEU A 30 25.20 7.05 -0.59
N GLY A 31 26.01 8.01 -1.06
CA GLY A 31 27.41 7.82 -1.42
C GLY A 31 27.65 7.35 -2.86
N ALA A 32 26.69 7.53 -3.77
CA ALA A 32 26.91 7.22 -5.18
C ALA A 32 27.96 8.16 -5.79
N VAL A 33 29.03 7.57 -6.34
CA VAL A 33 30.03 8.29 -7.13
C VAL A 33 29.56 8.48 -8.58
N THR A 34 28.81 7.50 -9.09
CA THR A 34 28.17 7.52 -10.41
C THR A 34 26.74 7.03 -10.27
N ALA A 35 25.77 7.77 -10.79
CA ALA A 35 24.37 7.38 -10.82
C ALA A 35 23.87 7.32 -12.28
N LEU A 36 23.10 6.28 -12.59
CA LEU A 36 22.42 6.11 -13.87
C LEU A 36 20.91 6.19 -13.63
N GLY A 37 20.26 7.19 -14.23
CA GLY A 37 18.80 7.26 -14.25
C GLY A 37 18.24 6.23 -15.21
N LEU A 38 17.45 5.28 -14.70
CA LEU A 38 16.68 4.35 -15.52
C LEU A 38 15.28 4.92 -15.76
N ASP A 39 14.67 4.59 -16.91
CA ASP A 39 13.30 4.98 -17.20
C ASP A 39 12.35 4.44 -16.11
N GLY A 40 11.46 5.32 -15.65
CA GLY A 40 10.63 5.10 -14.47
C GLY A 40 9.16 5.39 -14.72
N GLY A 41 8.33 5.13 -13.71
CA GLY A 41 6.89 5.41 -13.75
C GLY A 41 6.07 4.15 -13.49
N GLY A 42 4.90 4.03 -14.12
CA GLY A 42 3.98 2.93 -13.83
C GLY A 42 4.48 1.51 -14.16
N SER A 43 5.62 1.37 -14.86
CA SER A 43 6.28 0.08 -15.13
C SER A 43 7.34 -0.30 -14.10
N THR A 44 7.76 0.62 -13.23
CA THR A 44 8.83 0.35 -12.26
C THR A 44 8.39 -0.75 -11.31
N THR A 45 9.08 -1.89 -11.40
CA THR A 45 8.79 -3.11 -10.64
C THR A 45 10.10 -3.57 -10.01
N TYR A 46 10.12 -3.61 -8.69
CA TYR A 46 11.22 -4.14 -7.90
C TYR A 46 10.74 -5.42 -7.23
N LEU A 47 11.29 -6.55 -7.69
CA LEU A 47 11.16 -7.85 -7.03
C LEU A 47 12.40 -8.14 -6.21
N SER A 48 12.21 -8.63 -4.98
CA SER A 48 13.29 -9.09 -4.13
C SER A 48 12.92 -10.38 -3.43
N ARG A 49 13.92 -11.24 -3.20
CA ARG A 49 13.82 -12.33 -2.24
C ARG A 49 14.10 -11.75 -0.87
N LYS A 50 13.07 -11.55 -0.05
CA LYS A 50 13.28 -11.16 1.35
C LYS A 50 14.12 -12.23 2.06
N PRO A 51 15.02 -11.84 2.97
CA PRO A 51 15.86 -12.82 3.64
C PRO A 51 15.04 -13.91 4.33
N GLY A 52 15.39 -15.18 4.11
CA GLY A 52 14.67 -16.33 4.67
C GLY A 52 13.44 -16.78 3.88
N TYR A 53 13.17 -16.18 2.71
CA TYR A 53 12.19 -16.66 1.72
C TYR A 53 12.92 -17.22 0.49
N ASP A 54 12.29 -18.12 -0.28
CA ASP A 54 12.84 -18.70 -1.52
C ASP A 54 12.21 -18.13 -2.80
N TYR A 55 11.10 -17.40 -2.67
CA TYR A 55 10.38 -16.77 -3.78
C TYR A 55 10.63 -15.26 -3.87
N LEU A 56 10.42 -14.71 -5.08
CA LEU A 56 10.45 -13.27 -5.33
C LEU A 56 9.14 -12.63 -4.88
N GLN A 57 9.24 -11.49 -4.21
CA GLN A 57 8.12 -10.66 -3.80
C GLN A 57 8.25 -9.26 -4.39
N LEU A 58 7.12 -8.67 -4.79
CA LEU A 58 7.03 -7.25 -5.10
C LEU A 58 7.28 -6.44 -3.82
N VAL A 59 8.31 -5.59 -3.84
CA VAL A 59 8.69 -4.78 -2.68
C VAL A 59 8.31 -3.30 -2.79
N ASN A 60 8.01 -2.84 -4.00
CA ASN A 60 7.53 -1.48 -4.26
C ASN A 60 6.03 -1.50 -4.58
N ARG A 61 5.38 -0.34 -4.62
CA ARG A 61 3.99 -0.19 -5.05
C ARG A 61 3.95 0.51 -6.42
N PRO A 62 3.87 -0.23 -7.55
CA PRO A 62 3.81 0.36 -8.88
C PRO A 62 2.65 1.34 -9.00
N SER A 63 2.82 2.45 -9.72
CA SER A 63 1.77 3.46 -9.89
C SER A 63 0.52 2.95 -10.64
N GLY A 64 0.63 1.85 -11.38
CA GLY A 64 -0.51 1.17 -12.02
C GLY A 64 -1.30 0.31 -11.04
N SER A 65 -2.48 -0.17 -11.44
CA SER A 65 -3.26 -1.11 -10.64
C SER A 65 -2.72 -2.55 -10.65
N TYR A 66 -1.74 -2.85 -11.51
CA TYR A 66 -1.07 -4.14 -11.64
C TYR A 66 0.33 -3.97 -12.26
N GLU A 67 1.19 -4.99 -12.12
CA GLU A 67 2.51 -5.05 -12.71
C GLU A 67 2.44 -5.07 -14.24
N ARG A 68 3.16 -4.15 -14.90
CA ARG A 68 3.17 -4.07 -16.36
C ARG A 68 4.11 -5.14 -16.94
N ASN A 69 3.68 -5.80 -18.00
CA ASN A 69 4.58 -6.64 -18.80
C ASN A 69 5.73 -5.79 -19.37
N VAL A 70 6.96 -6.24 -19.17
CA VAL A 70 8.19 -5.61 -19.67
C VAL A 70 9.03 -6.61 -20.46
N ALA A 71 9.82 -6.13 -21.41
CA ALA A 71 10.62 -6.97 -22.30
C ALA A 71 11.96 -7.42 -21.68
N ASN A 72 12.45 -6.70 -20.66
CA ASN A 72 13.77 -6.90 -20.07
C ASN A 72 13.79 -6.54 -18.57
N SER A 73 14.80 -7.04 -17.85
CA SER A 73 14.99 -6.80 -16.41
C SER A 73 16.46 -6.80 -16.03
N TRP A 74 16.81 -6.07 -14.97
CA TRP A 74 18.11 -6.20 -14.30
C TRP A 74 17.99 -7.24 -13.18
N LEU A 75 18.97 -8.14 -13.09
CA LEU A 75 19.03 -9.18 -12.07
C LEU A 75 20.29 -9.02 -11.23
N VAL A 76 20.13 -8.91 -9.91
CA VAL A 76 21.22 -8.97 -8.94
C VAL A 76 21.16 -10.34 -8.28
N VAL A 77 22.10 -11.22 -8.63
CA VAL A 77 22.11 -12.62 -8.19
C VAL A 77 23.38 -12.88 -7.40
N SER A 78 23.23 -13.45 -6.21
CA SER A 78 24.36 -13.93 -5.43
C SER A 78 24.98 -15.16 -6.11
N THR A 79 26.30 -15.20 -6.20
CA THR A 79 27.05 -16.39 -6.65
C THR A 79 27.41 -17.33 -5.49
N VAL A 80 27.06 -16.97 -4.25
CA VAL A 80 27.27 -17.82 -3.08
C VAL A 80 26.31 -19.01 -3.17
N ILE A 81 26.87 -20.21 -3.14
CA ILE A 81 26.10 -21.46 -3.20
C ILE A 81 25.37 -21.66 -1.86
N PRO A 82 24.03 -21.83 -1.84
CA PRO A 82 23.30 -22.17 -0.64
C PRO A 82 23.70 -23.54 -0.10
N ASP A 83 24.03 -23.62 1.19
CA ASP A 83 24.23 -24.89 1.89
C ASP A 83 23.00 -25.29 2.72
N HIS A 84 22.04 -24.38 2.88
CA HIS A 84 20.81 -24.55 3.67
C HIS A 84 21.05 -24.94 5.13
N ILE A 85 22.26 -24.68 5.65
CA ILE A 85 22.62 -24.90 7.05
C ILE A 85 22.37 -23.59 7.81
N PHE A 86 21.63 -23.65 8.92
CA PHE A 86 21.34 -22.46 9.73
C PHE A 86 22.62 -21.76 10.17
N ASP A 87 22.74 -20.49 9.80
CA ASP A 87 23.80 -19.58 10.22
C ASP A 87 23.25 -18.45 11.10
N ASN A 88 22.11 -17.89 10.70
CA ASN A 88 21.51 -16.73 11.35
C ASN A 88 19.99 -16.67 11.11
N ALA A 89 19.32 -15.77 11.83
CA ALA A 89 17.87 -15.60 11.83
C ALA A 89 17.48 -14.19 11.38
N PHE A 90 16.52 -14.11 10.45
CA PHE A 90 15.84 -12.87 10.10
C PHE A 90 14.58 -12.74 10.97
N ILE A 91 14.53 -11.72 11.83
CA ILE A 91 13.44 -11.51 12.78
C ILE A 91 12.35 -10.64 12.15
N GLU A 92 11.11 -11.05 12.31
CA GLU A 92 9.91 -10.31 11.91
C GLU A 92 8.99 -10.07 13.12
N PRO A 93 8.33 -8.90 13.24
CA PRO A 93 8.43 -7.74 12.37
C PRO A 93 9.81 -7.06 12.41
N TYR A 94 10.28 -6.55 11.27
CA TYR A 94 11.61 -5.94 11.15
C TYR A 94 11.54 -4.40 11.13
N ASP A 95 12.28 -3.75 12.04
CA ASP A 95 12.46 -2.29 12.08
C ASP A 95 11.14 -1.50 12.00
N GLN A 96 10.22 -1.84 12.90
CA GLN A 96 8.88 -1.28 12.95
C GLN A 96 8.70 -0.33 14.15
N SER A 97 7.84 0.67 13.96
CA SER A 97 7.44 1.58 15.03
C SER A 97 6.07 1.17 15.60
N TYR A 98 5.93 1.27 16.92
CA TYR A 98 4.69 0.98 17.64
C TYR A 98 4.37 2.08 18.66
N THR A 99 3.10 2.21 19.04
CA THR A 99 2.75 3.04 20.19
C THR A 99 3.21 2.38 21.50
N PRO A 100 3.55 3.18 22.53
CA PRO A 100 3.99 2.63 23.81
C PRO A 100 2.90 1.75 24.45
N GLY A 101 3.30 0.67 25.13
CA GLY A 101 2.35 -0.28 25.72
C GLY A 101 1.79 -1.32 24.75
N SER A 102 2.23 -1.31 23.49
CA SER A 102 1.91 -2.36 22.51
C SER A 102 2.46 -3.73 22.91
N SER A 103 1.74 -4.79 22.53
CA SER A 103 2.27 -6.16 22.55
C SER A 103 2.58 -6.60 21.12
N ILE A 104 3.77 -7.15 20.91
CA ILE A 104 4.30 -7.47 19.59
C ILE A 104 4.74 -8.93 19.60
N GLN A 105 4.22 -9.72 18.65
CA GLN A 105 4.64 -11.10 18.44
C GLN A 105 5.78 -11.14 17.43
N PHE A 106 6.98 -11.53 17.89
CA PHE A 106 8.11 -11.78 17.01
C PHE A 106 8.13 -13.24 16.55
N SER A 107 8.67 -13.44 15.35
CA SER A 107 9.02 -14.73 14.80
C SER A 107 10.32 -14.59 14.01
N PHE A 108 10.88 -15.70 13.53
CA PHE A 108 12.06 -15.63 12.69
C PHE A 108 12.01 -16.61 11.51
N LYS A 109 12.78 -16.28 10.47
CA LYS A 109 13.13 -17.17 9.37
C LYS A 109 14.60 -17.53 9.46
N GLY A 110 14.91 -18.82 9.44
CA GLY A 110 16.29 -19.30 9.41
C GLY A 110 16.95 -19.06 8.06
N ARG A 111 18.23 -18.72 8.07
CA ARG A 111 19.02 -18.45 6.88
C ARG A 111 20.37 -19.13 6.95
N ASP A 112 20.88 -19.53 5.81
CA ASP A 112 22.27 -19.94 5.66
C ASP A 112 23.21 -18.74 5.41
N ARG A 113 24.50 -19.04 5.23
CA ARG A 113 25.54 -18.03 4.94
C ARG A 113 25.31 -17.28 3.62
N SER A 114 24.52 -17.84 2.71
CA SER A 114 24.12 -17.23 1.44
C SER A 114 22.87 -16.36 1.57
N LEU A 115 22.26 -16.31 2.76
CA LEU A 115 20.95 -15.71 3.08
C LEU A 115 19.75 -16.45 2.49
N SER A 116 19.98 -17.65 1.95
CA SER A 116 18.91 -18.54 1.49
C SER A 116 18.20 -19.18 2.68
N PRO A 117 16.94 -19.64 2.51
CA PRO A 117 16.22 -20.27 3.61
C PRO A 117 16.96 -21.50 4.15
N ALA A 118 16.99 -21.61 5.46
CA ALA A 118 17.49 -22.77 6.20
C ALA A 118 16.55 -23.06 7.36
N GLU A 119 16.38 -24.33 7.73
CA GLU A 119 15.60 -24.67 8.92
C GLU A 119 16.31 -24.18 10.18
N GLY A 120 15.58 -23.45 11.03
CA GLY A 120 16.09 -23.01 12.33
C GLY A 120 16.15 -24.16 13.34
N PRO A 121 16.99 -24.06 14.39
CA PRO A 121 17.03 -25.06 15.44
C PRO A 121 15.69 -25.12 16.20
N SER A 122 15.25 -26.32 16.57
CA SER A 122 14.00 -26.57 17.30
C SER A 122 14.05 -26.20 18.78
N SER A 123 15.26 -25.96 19.32
CA SER A 123 15.51 -25.59 20.72
C SER A 123 16.85 -24.86 20.84
N GLY A 124 17.13 -24.31 22.03
CA GLY A 124 18.38 -23.62 22.31
C GLY A 124 18.45 -22.18 21.79
N LEU A 125 17.29 -21.63 21.39
CA LEU A 125 17.13 -20.21 21.08
C LEU A 125 16.47 -19.49 22.25
N ASP A 126 16.93 -18.27 22.49
CA ASP A 126 16.44 -17.41 23.57
C ASP A 126 16.17 -15.99 23.07
N TRP A 127 15.00 -15.46 23.39
CA TRP A 127 14.59 -14.10 23.05
C TRP A 127 14.98 -13.15 24.16
N LYS A 128 15.61 -12.03 23.81
CA LYS A 128 15.98 -10.98 24.78
C LYS A 128 15.75 -9.58 24.23
N LEU A 129 15.63 -8.62 25.13
CA LEU A 129 15.83 -7.22 24.82
C LEU A 129 17.26 -6.85 25.17
N ASN A 130 17.87 -5.94 24.40
CA ASN A 130 19.14 -5.34 24.81
C ASN A 130 18.97 -4.40 26.02
N ASP A 131 17.76 -3.90 26.25
CA ASP A 131 17.37 -3.08 27.40
C ASP A 131 15.97 -3.50 27.92
N GLU A 132 15.94 -4.22 29.04
CA GLU A 132 14.71 -4.72 29.68
C GLU A 132 13.85 -3.60 30.28
N SER A 133 14.35 -2.37 30.37
CA SER A 133 13.56 -1.24 30.87
C SER A 133 12.45 -0.80 29.90
N TYR A 134 12.38 -1.36 28.69
CA TYR A 134 11.30 -1.16 27.73
C TYR A 134 10.15 -2.16 27.87
N GLY A 135 10.32 -3.23 28.66
CA GLY A 135 9.32 -4.29 28.83
C GLY A 135 9.94 -5.68 28.95
N SER A 136 9.11 -6.70 28.70
CA SER A 136 9.53 -8.10 28.78
C SER A 136 9.20 -8.84 27.49
N ILE A 137 10.10 -9.73 27.06
CA ILE A 137 9.85 -10.67 25.96
C ILE A 137 9.86 -12.11 26.50
N ASP A 138 8.85 -12.90 26.14
CA ASP A 138 8.78 -14.30 26.56
C ASP A 138 9.57 -15.24 25.64
N SER A 139 9.70 -16.50 26.05
CA SER A 139 10.41 -17.53 25.27
C SER A 139 9.76 -17.85 23.91
N LYS A 140 8.55 -17.37 23.65
CA LYS A 140 7.84 -17.50 22.37
C LYS A 140 7.98 -16.25 21.50
N GLY A 141 8.76 -15.26 21.93
CA GLY A 141 8.99 -14.02 21.18
C GLY A 141 7.88 -12.99 21.35
N LYS A 142 7.00 -13.11 22.35
CA LYS A 142 5.98 -12.10 22.62
C LYS A 142 6.55 -11.00 23.52
N LEU A 143 6.75 -9.83 22.94
CA LEU A 143 7.11 -8.61 23.67
C LEU A 143 5.85 -7.93 24.22
N VAL A 144 5.93 -7.46 25.46
CA VAL A 144 4.96 -6.55 26.09
C VAL A 144 5.72 -5.30 26.52
N SER A 145 5.47 -4.17 25.87
CA SER A 145 6.04 -2.88 26.23
C SER A 145 5.46 -2.37 27.55
N ASN A 146 6.29 -1.77 28.40
CA ASN A 146 5.84 -1.15 29.66
C ASN A 146 5.42 0.33 29.51
N GLY A 147 5.38 0.84 28.28
CA GLY A 147 5.02 2.23 27.99
C GLY A 147 6.22 3.19 27.88
N ARG A 148 7.46 2.73 28.09
CA ARG A 148 8.66 3.54 27.83
C ARG A 148 8.77 3.85 26.32
N MET A 149 9.03 5.11 26.00
CA MET A 149 9.29 5.59 24.64
C MET A 149 10.79 5.54 24.31
N GLY A 150 11.11 5.33 23.03
CA GLY A 150 12.49 5.23 22.55
C GLY A 150 12.69 4.03 21.63
N GLU A 151 13.95 3.62 21.44
CA GLU A 151 14.32 2.50 20.58
C GLU A 151 14.93 1.38 21.43
N VAL A 152 14.56 0.14 21.15
CA VAL A 152 15.06 -1.07 21.80
C VAL A 152 15.33 -2.13 20.74
N GLN A 153 16.35 -2.96 20.95
CA GLN A 153 16.69 -4.06 20.08
C GLN A 153 16.12 -5.36 20.66
N VAL A 154 15.40 -6.11 19.81
CA VAL A 154 15.00 -7.49 20.07
C VAL A 154 16.08 -8.40 19.52
N LEU A 155 16.56 -9.30 20.36
CA LEU A 155 17.66 -10.23 20.09
C LEU A 155 17.14 -11.67 20.12
N LEU A 156 17.65 -12.48 19.20
CA LEU A 156 17.52 -13.93 19.22
C LEU A 156 18.92 -14.53 19.38
N ASN A 157 19.15 -15.21 20.49
CA ASN A 157 20.45 -15.77 20.85
C ASN A 157 20.44 -17.28 20.78
N GLN A 158 21.57 -17.87 20.39
CA GLN A 158 21.88 -19.29 20.51
C GLN A 158 23.09 -19.43 21.45
N GLY A 159 22.84 -19.78 22.71
CA GLY A 159 23.85 -19.66 23.77
C GLY A 159 24.28 -18.20 23.96
N GLU A 160 25.59 -17.93 23.85
CA GLU A 160 26.14 -16.56 23.95
C GLU A 160 26.15 -15.81 22.61
N LYS A 161 25.89 -16.47 21.48
CA LYS A 161 25.91 -15.86 20.14
C LYS A 161 24.54 -15.27 19.81
N THR A 162 24.48 -13.98 19.47
CA THR A 162 23.31 -13.40 18.81
C THR A 162 23.24 -13.90 17.35
N VAL A 163 22.18 -14.62 17.02
CA VAL A 163 21.94 -15.16 15.68
C VAL A 163 20.95 -14.31 14.88
N GLY A 164 20.18 -13.44 15.53
CA GLY A 164 19.30 -12.48 14.86
C GLY A 164 19.05 -11.27 15.73
N SER A 165 18.76 -10.13 15.10
CA SER A 165 18.32 -8.94 15.82
C SER A 165 17.39 -8.08 14.96
N THR A 166 16.54 -7.28 15.61
CA THR A 166 15.77 -6.22 14.97
C THR A 166 15.51 -5.07 15.92
N TRP A 167 15.18 -3.90 15.37
CA TRP A 167 14.86 -2.70 16.13
C TRP A 167 13.35 -2.51 16.25
N VAL A 168 12.94 -1.98 17.39
CA VAL A 168 11.58 -1.55 17.68
C VAL A 168 11.63 -0.14 18.22
N LYS A 169 10.80 0.73 17.67
CA LYS A 169 10.66 2.11 18.15
C LYS A 169 9.30 2.33 18.79
N PHE A 170 9.28 2.70 20.07
CA PHE A 170 8.07 3.08 20.80
C PHE A 170 7.89 4.60 20.81
N VAL A 171 6.90 5.11 20.06
CA VAL A 171 6.63 6.54 19.91
C VAL A 171 5.12 6.81 19.77
N LYS A 172 4.69 8.04 20.11
CA LYS A 172 3.33 8.51 19.80
C LYS A 172 3.29 9.09 18.38
N PRO A 173 2.16 9.00 17.67
CA PRO A 173 2.07 9.58 16.34
C PRO A 173 2.11 11.11 16.38
N ASP A 174 2.52 11.70 15.25
CA ASP A 174 2.37 13.14 14.96
C ASP A 174 1.26 13.41 13.92
N GLU A 175 0.82 12.39 13.19
CA GLU A 175 -0.26 12.49 12.20
C GLU A 175 -1.15 11.23 12.21
N MET A 176 -2.42 11.44 11.88
CA MET A 176 -3.42 10.39 11.65
C MET A 176 -4.26 10.70 10.42
N HIS A 177 -4.49 9.71 9.57
CA HIS A 177 -5.39 9.82 8.42
C HIS A 177 -5.99 8.47 8.06
N PHE A 178 -7.01 8.48 7.21
CA PHE A 178 -7.52 7.25 6.58
C PHE A 178 -6.96 7.14 5.16
N GLU A 179 -6.83 5.91 4.65
CA GLU A 179 -6.37 5.66 3.27
C GLU A 179 -7.27 6.35 2.22
N SER A 180 -8.54 6.55 2.55
CA SER A 180 -9.51 7.29 1.73
C SER A 180 -10.33 8.24 2.59
N SER A 181 -10.82 9.33 1.97
CA SER A 181 -11.74 10.27 2.63
C SER A 181 -13.14 9.67 2.85
N GLN A 182 -13.50 8.66 2.04
CA GLN A 182 -14.78 7.96 2.13
C GLN A 182 -14.64 6.46 1.83
N ILE A 183 -15.59 5.67 2.36
CA ILE A 183 -15.78 4.26 2.01
C ILE A 183 -17.24 3.97 1.71
N VAL A 184 -17.47 3.00 0.82
CA VAL A 184 -18.82 2.46 0.55
C VAL A 184 -18.92 1.08 1.21
N VAL A 185 -20.00 0.88 1.98
CA VAL A 185 -20.26 -0.37 2.70
C VAL A 185 -21.65 -0.90 2.41
N GLY A 186 -21.84 -2.22 2.50
CA GLY A 186 -23.15 -2.87 2.39
C GLY A 186 -23.87 -2.94 3.73
N LYS A 187 -25.17 -3.24 3.70
CA LYS A 187 -25.94 -3.58 4.92
C LYS A 187 -25.38 -4.86 5.55
N ASN A 188 -25.38 -4.94 6.88
CA ASN A 188 -24.90 -6.10 7.64
C ASN A 188 -23.48 -6.56 7.22
N SER A 189 -22.63 -5.61 6.82
CA SER A 189 -21.26 -5.90 6.38
C SER A 189 -20.23 -5.48 7.41
N GLN A 190 -19.02 -6.01 7.25
CA GLN A 190 -17.84 -5.62 8.03
C GLN A 190 -16.80 -5.01 7.11
N LYS A 191 -16.18 -3.90 7.52
CA LYS A 191 -15.16 -3.23 6.72
C LYS A 191 -14.08 -2.62 7.62
N PRO A 192 -12.80 -2.98 7.43
CA PRO A 192 -11.69 -2.26 8.05
C PRO A 192 -11.71 -0.80 7.60
N LEU A 193 -11.66 0.14 8.55
CA LEU A 193 -11.69 1.56 8.23
C LEU A 193 -10.35 2.06 7.65
N GLY A 194 -9.26 1.34 7.88
CA GLY A 194 -7.95 1.66 7.31
C GLY A 194 -7.29 2.90 7.93
N LEU A 195 -7.45 3.09 9.25
CA LEU A 195 -6.77 4.16 9.98
C LEU A 195 -5.25 3.97 9.92
N LYS A 196 -4.55 5.02 9.50
CA LYS A 196 -3.09 5.11 9.49
C LYS A 196 -2.64 6.15 10.50
N THR A 197 -1.52 5.84 11.15
CA THR A 197 -0.80 6.77 12.01
C THR A 197 0.65 6.80 11.60
N THR A 198 1.28 7.96 11.70
CA THR A 198 2.68 8.14 11.35
C THR A 198 3.43 8.90 12.44
N TYR A 199 4.75 8.75 12.46
CA TYR A 199 5.68 9.57 13.21
C TYR A 199 6.85 9.93 12.31
N ASN A 200 7.11 11.21 12.07
CA ASN A 200 8.09 11.69 11.09
C ASN A 200 7.90 11.01 9.71
N LYS A 201 6.65 10.90 9.25
CA LYS A 201 6.23 10.24 8.00
C LYS A 201 6.46 8.71 7.94
N ARG A 202 7.06 8.09 8.95
CA ARG A 202 7.16 6.63 9.05
C ARG A 202 5.85 6.06 9.59
N SER A 203 5.39 4.96 9.00
CA SER A 203 4.24 4.21 9.51
C SER A 203 4.45 3.81 10.98
N LEU A 204 3.45 4.08 11.79
CA LEU A 204 3.38 3.72 13.19
C LEU A 204 2.22 2.75 13.39
N ASN A 205 2.49 1.62 14.01
CA ASN A 205 1.47 0.65 14.39
C ASN A 205 0.88 1.07 15.75
N TRP A 206 -0.43 1.33 15.80
CA TRP A 206 -1.11 1.78 17.01
C TRP A 206 -1.73 0.60 17.77
N ASN A 207 -1.82 0.74 19.09
CA ASN A 207 -2.54 -0.21 19.94
C ASN A 207 -4.04 0.09 19.86
N PRO A 208 -4.91 -0.92 19.67
CA PRO A 208 -6.36 -0.79 19.80
C PRO A 208 -6.86 0.12 20.92
N GLN A 209 -6.21 0.04 22.08
CA GLN A 209 -6.60 0.79 23.26
C GLN A 209 -6.29 2.29 23.17
N ASP A 210 -5.47 2.73 22.21
CA ASP A 210 -5.09 4.13 22.04
C ASP A 210 -6.16 4.97 21.33
N ILE A 211 -7.14 4.32 20.68
CA ILE A 211 -8.13 5.01 19.84
C ILE A 211 -9.50 5.05 20.52
N ASP A 212 -10.07 6.25 20.59
CA ASP A 212 -11.49 6.45 20.89
C ASP A 212 -12.25 6.70 19.59
N TRP A 213 -13.25 5.86 19.33
CA TRP A 213 -14.09 5.94 18.13
C TRP A 213 -15.40 6.67 18.43
N GLN A 214 -15.65 7.75 17.69
CA GLN A 214 -16.95 8.38 17.62
C GLN A 214 -17.70 7.85 16.40
N VAL A 215 -18.67 6.99 16.65
CA VAL A 215 -19.46 6.30 15.62
C VAL A 215 -20.94 6.71 15.76
N PRO A 216 -21.58 7.25 14.71
CA PRO A 216 -23.02 7.43 14.69
C PRO A 216 -23.73 6.10 14.95
N LYS A 217 -24.66 6.07 15.93
CA LYS A 217 -25.40 4.85 16.28
C LYS A 217 -26.14 4.23 15.09
N SER A 218 -26.56 5.06 14.12
CA SER A 218 -27.20 4.62 12.89
C SER A 218 -26.26 3.81 11.99
N LEU A 219 -24.95 4.09 12.00
CA LEU A 219 -23.98 3.37 11.18
C LEU A 219 -23.64 1.99 11.74
N GLY A 220 -23.53 1.87 13.07
CA GLY A 220 -23.19 0.62 13.74
C GLY A 220 -22.12 0.82 14.81
N THR A 221 -21.16 -0.11 14.89
CA THR A 221 -20.08 -0.08 15.89
C THR A 221 -18.72 -0.29 15.23
N VAL A 222 -17.65 0.20 15.86
CA VAL A 222 -16.28 -0.08 15.45
C VAL A 222 -15.62 -0.88 16.56
N ASP A 223 -15.00 -2.01 16.21
CA ASP A 223 -14.29 -2.84 17.17
C ASP A 223 -12.89 -2.31 17.48
N GLU A 224 -12.21 -3.00 18.39
CA GLU A 224 -10.87 -2.64 18.86
C GLU A 224 -9.83 -2.61 17.72
N ASN A 225 -10.03 -3.39 16.65
CA ASN A 225 -9.12 -3.45 15.51
C ASN A 225 -9.46 -2.40 14.43
N GLY A 226 -10.40 -1.49 14.70
CA GLY A 226 -10.82 -0.47 13.74
C GLY A 226 -11.66 -1.03 12.60
N VAL A 227 -12.35 -2.15 12.81
CA VAL A 227 -13.31 -2.72 11.85
C VAL A 227 -14.71 -2.19 12.15
N LEU A 228 -15.33 -1.57 11.14
CA LEU A 228 -16.72 -1.15 11.20
C LEU A 228 -17.64 -2.35 10.99
N HIS A 229 -18.58 -2.53 11.91
CA HIS A 229 -19.70 -3.46 11.87
C HIS A 229 -20.98 -2.67 11.58
N VAL A 230 -21.49 -2.78 10.34
CA VAL A 230 -22.60 -1.95 9.83
C VAL A 230 -23.95 -2.46 10.34
N SER A 231 -24.82 -1.55 10.78
CA SER A 231 -26.17 -1.85 11.24
C SER A 231 -27.14 -2.23 10.09
N GLU A 232 -28.36 -2.68 10.42
CA GLU A 232 -29.42 -3.03 9.47
C GLU A 232 -30.17 -1.80 8.90
N LEU A 233 -30.15 -0.67 9.61
CA LEU A 233 -30.73 0.62 9.20
C LEU A 233 -29.65 1.69 8.92
N PRO A 234 -28.67 1.41 8.05
CA PRO A 234 -27.50 2.25 7.99
C PRO A 234 -27.76 3.48 7.12
N LEU A 235 -27.73 4.65 7.76
CA LEU A 235 -27.64 5.94 7.09
C LEU A 235 -26.17 6.32 6.94
N SER A 236 -25.80 6.97 5.85
CA SER A 236 -24.47 7.54 5.67
C SER A 236 -24.12 8.50 6.81
N GLY A 237 -22.85 8.57 7.17
CA GLY A 237 -22.39 9.43 8.25
C GLY A 237 -20.88 9.43 8.39
N ARG A 238 -20.37 10.27 9.30
CA ARG A 238 -18.93 10.41 9.53
C ARG A 238 -18.50 9.69 10.80
N ILE A 239 -17.48 8.84 10.69
CA ILE A 239 -16.79 8.24 11.84
C ILE A 239 -15.54 9.08 12.12
N THR A 240 -15.26 9.35 13.40
CA THR A 240 -14.04 10.05 13.82
C THR A 240 -13.25 9.22 14.81
N ALA A 241 -11.96 8.99 14.53
CA ALA A 241 -11.00 8.38 15.44
C ALA A 241 -10.25 9.48 16.20
N TYR A 242 -10.11 9.36 17.51
CA TYR A 242 -9.34 10.24 18.37
C TYR A 242 -8.21 9.44 19.02
N PHE A 243 -6.99 9.96 18.99
CA PHE A 243 -5.87 9.33 19.70
C PHE A 243 -5.79 9.85 21.13
N LYS A 244 -5.94 8.95 22.09
CA LYS A 244 -6.02 9.26 23.53
C LYS A 244 -4.82 10.06 24.01
N GLY A 245 -5.12 11.09 24.81
CA GLY A 245 -4.09 11.95 25.40
C GLY A 245 -3.37 12.86 24.39
N THR A 246 -3.94 13.05 23.19
CA THR A 246 -3.45 14.01 22.19
C THR A 246 -4.63 14.78 21.57
N ASN A 247 -4.33 15.75 20.71
CA ASN A 247 -5.33 16.45 19.90
C ASN A 247 -5.50 15.83 18.50
N LEU A 248 -4.83 14.72 18.21
CA LEU A 248 -4.88 14.07 16.90
C LEU A 248 -6.23 13.39 16.69
N ARG A 249 -6.77 13.58 15.50
CA ARG A 249 -8.01 12.96 15.04
C ARG A 249 -8.01 12.77 13.54
N ALA A 250 -8.69 11.73 13.08
CA ALA A 250 -8.97 11.50 11.67
C ALA A 250 -10.46 11.22 11.49
N GLY A 251 -11.05 11.69 10.38
CA GLY A 251 -12.45 11.43 10.06
C GLY A 251 -12.62 10.79 8.70
N ILE A 252 -13.54 9.84 8.58
CA ILE A 252 -13.90 9.15 7.34
C ILE A 252 -15.41 9.18 7.13
N ASP A 253 -15.82 9.49 5.90
CA ASP A 253 -17.23 9.46 5.52
C ASP A 253 -17.62 8.05 5.07
N VAL A 254 -18.63 7.48 5.73
CA VAL A 254 -19.16 6.16 5.41
C VAL A 254 -20.44 6.34 4.64
N ILE A 255 -20.44 5.88 3.39
CA ILE A 255 -21.62 5.83 2.54
C ILE A 255 -22.12 4.40 2.57
N VAL A 256 -23.37 4.23 2.94
CA VAL A 256 -23.97 2.90 2.90
C VAL A 256 -24.68 2.76 1.57
N ALA A 257 -24.36 1.67 0.86
CA ALA A 257 -24.70 1.45 -0.53
C ALA A 257 -26.07 2.03 -0.91
N LYS A 258 -26.01 3.09 -1.70
CA LYS A 258 -27.12 3.53 -2.54
C LYS A 258 -27.33 2.43 -3.58
N GLU A 259 -28.58 2.12 -3.93
CA GLU A 259 -28.85 1.23 -5.08
C GLU A 259 -28.04 1.72 -6.29
N PRO A 260 -27.41 0.82 -7.08
CA PRO A 260 -26.66 1.24 -8.25
C PRO A 260 -27.57 2.07 -9.17
N GLU A 261 -27.19 3.33 -9.37
CA GLU A 261 -27.88 4.22 -10.28
C GLU A 261 -27.28 4.07 -11.67
N THR A 262 -28.12 3.76 -12.66
CA THR A 262 -27.71 3.77 -14.06
C THR A 262 -27.37 5.20 -14.46
N ILE A 263 -26.08 5.49 -14.65
CA ILE A 263 -25.61 6.82 -15.06
C ILE A 263 -25.89 7.05 -16.56
N PHE A 264 -25.63 6.03 -17.39
CA PHE A 264 -25.92 6.03 -18.81
C PHE A 264 -26.40 4.64 -19.25
N ASP A 265 -27.62 4.56 -19.78
CA ASP A 265 -28.16 3.37 -20.46
C ASP A 265 -28.05 3.49 -22.00
N PHE A 266 -27.67 4.66 -22.50
CA PHE A 266 -27.59 4.99 -23.92
C PHE A 266 -28.93 4.95 -24.67
N GLU A 267 -30.05 4.95 -23.95
CA GLU A 267 -31.38 4.92 -24.57
C GLU A 267 -31.84 6.32 -24.96
N ASN A 268 -31.61 7.31 -24.09
CA ASN A 268 -32.10 8.68 -24.23
C ASN A 268 -31.05 9.79 -24.03
N GLN A 269 -29.76 9.46 -23.84
CA GLN A 269 -28.71 10.45 -23.56
C GLN A 269 -27.93 10.89 -24.82
N SER A 270 -28.60 11.12 -25.95
CA SER A 270 -27.92 11.59 -27.17
C SER A 270 -27.25 12.95 -26.94
N GLY A 271 -25.98 13.08 -27.35
CA GLY A 271 -25.22 14.32 -27.23
C GLY A 271 -24.57 14.59 -25.85
N ALA A 272 -24.85 13.78 -24.83
CA ALA A 272 -24.16 13.84 -23.53
C ALA A 272 -22.70 13.38 -23.62
N TRP A 273 -22.37 12.55 -24.61
CA TRP A 273 -21.01 12.08 -24.87
C TRP A 273 -20.37 12.91 -25.98
N LYS A 274 -19.12 13.31 -25.76
CA LYS A 274 -18.32 14.09 -26.71
C LYS A 274 -17.02 13.37 -26.99
N THR A 275 -16.52 13.56 -28.21
CA THR A 275 -15.20 13.07 -28.59
C THR A 275 -14.11 14.09 -28.25
N SER A 276 -12.93 13.57 -27.94
CA SER A 276 -11.69 14.33 -27.82
C SER A 276 -10.58 13.57 -28.53
N THR A 277 -9.53 14.27 -28.96
CA THR A 277 -8.42 13.67 -29.69
C THR A 277 -7.09 14.10 -29.10
N THR A 278 -6.00 13.43 -29.50
CA THR A 278 -4.63 13.86 -29.17
C THR A 278 -4.17 15.09 -29.96
N GLN A 279 -5.06 15.72 -30.73
CA GLN A 279 -4.84 16.99 -31.44
C GLN A 279 -3.72 16.96 -32.48
N LYS A 280 -3.49 15.81 -33.12
CA LYS A 280 -2.48 15.59 -34.16
C LYS A 280 -3.11 15.31 -35.53
N GLY A 281 -4.33 15.80 -35.77
CA GLY A 281 -5.05 15.68 -37.03
C GLY A 281 -6.04 14.52 -37.08
N GLU A 282 -6.29 13.85 -35.96
CA GLU A 282 -7.38 12.89 -35.80
C GLU A 282 -8.73 13.62 -35.75
N MET A 283 -9.76 13.01 -36.34
CA MET A 283 -11.15 13.41 -36.15
C MET A 283 -11.92 12.28 -35.48
N GLY A 284 -12.89 12.61 -34.64
CA GLY A 284 -13.77 11.63 -34.02
C GLY A 284 -15.18 12.16 -33.81
N SER A 285 -16.16 11.27 -33.92
CA SER A 285 -17.57 11.53 -33.58
C SER A 285 -18.11 10.44 -32.66
N ALA A 286 -19.17 10.78 -31.92
CA ALA A 286 -19.84 9.86 -31.02
C ALA A 286 -21.35 10.00 -31.19
N ASP A 287 -22.01 8.88 -31.44
CA ASP A 287 -23.45 8.80 -31.73
C ASP A 287 -24.07 7.58 -31.06
N LEU A 288 -25.40 7.57 -30.95
CA LEU A 288 -26.14 6.41 -30.48
C LEU A 288 -26.63 5.60 -31.68
N ILE A 289 -26.42 4.28 -31.64
CA ILE A 289 -26.85 3.36 -32.70
C ILE A 289 -27.76 2.26 -32.14
N SER A 290 -28.63 1.72 -33.00
CA SER A 290 -29.51 0.59 -32.71
C SER A 290 -29.27 -0.57 -33.69
N PRO A 291 -29.72 -1.79 -33.39
CA PRO A 291 -29.75 -2.88 -34.37
C PRO A 291 -30.50 -2.49 -35.66
N PRO A 292 -30.04 -2.94 -36.85
CA PRO A 292 -28.93 -3.87 -37.08
C PRO A 292 -27.55 -3.21 -37.20
N GLU A 293 -27.45 -1.88 -37.15
CA GLU A 293 -26.19 -1.15 -37.34
C GLU A 293 -25.21 -1.33 -36.18
N GLY A 294 -25.73 -1.72 -35.00
CA GLY A 294 -24.95 -1.99 -33.80
C GLY A 294 -25.49 -3.16 -32.98
N VAL A 295 -24.69 -3.54 -31.98
CA VAL A 295 -25.08 -4.51 -30.97
C VAL A 295 -25.35 -3.75 -29.67
N SER A 296 -26.47 -4.04 -29.03
CA SER A 296 -26.72 -3.61 -27.65
C SER A 296 -26.67 -4.82 -26.72
N ARG A 297 -26.03 -4.62 -25.56
CA ARG A 297 -26.00 -5.62 -24.47
C ARG A 297 -27.19 -5.47 -23.54
N PHE A 298 -27.67 -4.24 -23.34
CA PHE A 298 -28.79 -3.87 -22.49
C PHE A 298 -29.57 -2.74 -23.17
N GLY A 299 -30.89 -2.85 -23.26
CA GLY A 299 -31.71 -1.86 -23.98
C GLY A 299 -31.64 -2.02 -25.51
N GLU A 300 -32.01 -0.97 -26.25
CA GLU A 300 -32.12 -0.97 -27.71
C GLU A 300 -30.98 -0.21 -28.40
N LYS A 301 -30.16 0.54 -27.64
CA LYS A 301 -29.10 1.39 -28.19
C LYS A 301 -27.74 1.12 -27.57
N SER A 302 -26.68 1.55 -28.27
CA SER A 302 -25.31 1.59 -27.75
C SER A 302 -24.57 2.82 -28.27
N LEU A 303 -23.54 3.26 -27.53
CA LEU A 303 -22.67 4.34 -27.96
C LEU A 303 -21.70 3.83 -29.03
N LYS A 304 -21.71 4.47 -30.20
CA LYS A 304 -20.74 4.30 -31.27
C LYS A 304 -19.71 5.43 -31.22
N ILE A 305 -18.44 5.08 -31.38
CA ILE A 305 -17.36 6.04 -31.61
C ILE A 305 -16.81 5.78 -33.01
N ASP A 306 -16.89 6.78 -33.87
CA ASP A 306 -16.23 6.78 -35.18
C ASP A 306 -14.97 7.65 -35.14
N PHE A 307 -13.99 7.28 -35.95
CA PHE A 307 -12.73 7.99 -36.04
C PHE A 307 -12.20 8.02 -37.47
N ASP A 308 -11.51 9.11 -37.81
CA ASP A 308 -10.77 9.29 -39.06
C ASP A 308 -9.33 9.76 -38.74
N MET A 309 -8.37 8.95 -39.17
CA MET A 309 -6.94 9.17 -38.96
C MET A 309 -6.21 9.54 -40.26
N THR A 310 -6.93 9.69 -41.38
CA THR A 310 -6.31 9.87 -42.71
C THR A 310 -5.47 11.15 -42.83
N LYS A 311 -5.81 12.18 -42.05
CA LYS A 311 -5.09 13.46 -41.97
C LYS A 311 -4.18 13.58 -40.74
N ALA A 312 -4.04 12.52 -39.95
CA ALA A 312 -3.27 12.55 -38.73
C ALA A 312 -1.75 12.45 -38.98
N GLN A 313 -0.95 12.94 -38.03
CA GLN A 313 0.50 12.92 -38.09
C GLN A 313 1.05 11.48 -38.08
N LYS A 314 2.07 11.21 -38.90
CA LYS A 314 2.75 9.91 -38.97
C LYS A 314 3.82 9.78 -37.88
N GLN A 315 4.12 8.55 -37.47
CA GLN A 315 5.16 8.22 -36.46
C GLN A 315 4.94 8.87 -35.09
N THR A 316 3.68 9.14 -34.73
CA THR A 316 3.31 9.65 -33.41
C THR A 316 2.20 8.77 -32.82
N THR A 317 2.03 8.83 -31.50
CA THR A 317 0.84 8.26 -30.84
C THR A 317 -0.38 9.11 -31.15
N LEU A 318 -1.41 8.48 -31.71
CA LEU A 318 -2.71 9.05 -32.06
C LEU A 318 -3.81 8.46 -31.16
N GLY A 319 -4.89 9.20 -30.93
CA GLY A 319 -5.99 8.76 -30.09
C GLY A 319 -7.28 9.54 -30.34
N VAL A 320 -8.39 8.81 -30.32
CA VAL A 320 -9.75 9.35 -30.24
C VAL A 320 -10.41 8.72 -29.02
N TYR A 321 -10.99 9.55 -28.17
CA TYR A 321 -11.63 9.15 -26.92
C TYR A 321 -13.05 9.71 -26.91
N ALA A 322 -13.99 9.00 -26.30
CA ALA A 322 -15.28 9.55 -25.94
C ALA A 322 -15.44 9.59 -24.43
N GLY A 323 -16.03 10.66 -23.92
CA GLY A 323 -16.38 10.80 -22.52
C GLY A 323 -17.63 11.65 -22.35
N PRO A 324 -18.29 11.59 -21.19
CA PRO A 324 -19.40 12.47 -20.89
C PRO A 324 -18.90 13.92 -20.88
N GLY A 325 -19.51 14.79 -21.70
CA GLY A 325 -19.38 16.23 -21.54
C GLY A 325 -19.94 16.62 -20.17
N LYS A 326 -19.30 17.58 -19.48
CA LYS A 326 -19.50 17.95 -18.07
C LYS A 326 -20.85 17.52 -17.45
N PRO A 327 -20.85 16.91 -16.25
CA PRO A 327 -22.09 16.63 -15.53
C PRO A 327 -22.81 17.95 -15.21
N VAL A 328 -24.12 18.00 -15.43
CA VAL A 328 -25.01 19.00 -14.81
C VAL A 328 -25.42 18.45 -13.45
#